data_AF-A0A935C5R7-F1
#
_entry.id   AF-A0A935C5R7-F1
#
_cell.length_a   1.000
_cell.length_b   1.000
_cell.length_c   1.000
_cell.angle_alpha   90.00
_cell.angle_beta   90.00
_cell.angle_gamma   90.00
#
_symmetry.space_group_name_H-M   'P 1'
#
loop_
_entity.id
_entity.type
_entity.pdbx_description
1 polymer ?
#
loop_
_entity_poly.entity_id
_entity_poly.type
_entity_poly.pdbx_seq_one_letter_code
_entity_poly.pdbx_strand_id
1 'polypeptide(L)'
;MGISLSAQTAYFLWSLVLGAALGVLYDVIRAARMVLRAGKIHVLISDIVFFAVCGVITSLFSLPFNKGDVRAFILFGEAVGFLAYRLTLGSVMGKVYAFSAKKIRSFVQKIRKILQIFFNYLLKSIAYLLYNVGVIIDKLHRYAAEKKQNHRAERSKRQRRRYNKDKYHEQKRNKKTAYRVKAKTRQRRRAAERG
;
A
#
# COMPACT_ATOMS: atom_id res chain seq x y z
N MET A 1 53.57 -42.71 10.71
CA MET A 1 54.14 -42.45 9.37
C MET A 1 54.34 -40.95 9.23
N GLY A 2 55.61 -40.51 9.20
CA GLY A 2 55.95 -39.09 9.11
C GLY A 2 55.62 -38.56 7.72
N ILE A 3 54.75 -37.57 7.66
CA ILE A 3 54.44 -36.85 6.41
C ILE A 3 55.73 -36.09 6.05
N SER A 4 56.25 -36.28 4.83
CA SER A 4 57.44 -35.54 4.39
C SER A 4 57.19 -34.03 4.43
N LEU A 5 58.21 -33.25 4.79
CA LEU A 5 58.13 -31.79 4.87
C LEU A 5 57.68 -31.17 3.52
N SER A 6 58.06 -31.80 2.42
CA SER A 6 57.64 -31.43 1.07
C SER A 6 56.14 -31.61 0.84
N ALA A 7 55.55 -32.71 1.32
CA ALA A 7 54.11 -32.93 1.22
C ALA A 7 53.32 -31.95 2.08
N GLN A 8 53.79 -31.64 3.30
CA GLN A 8 53.16 -30.63 4.16
C GLN A 8 53.14 -29.24 3.52
N THR A 9 54.23 -28.85 2.86
CA THR A 9 54.34 -27.57 2.14
C THR A 9 53.39 -27.52 0.93
N ALA A 10 53.30 -28.62 0.17
CA ALA A 10 52.35 -28.72 -0.94
C ALA A 10 50.90 -28.56 -0.46
N TYR A 11 50.54 -29.17 0.67
CA TYR A 11 49.20 -29.03 1.25
C TYR A 11 48.88 -27.61 1.71
N PHE A 12 49.87 -26.89 2.23
CA PHE A 12 49.72 -25.48 2.57
C PHE A 12 49.51 -24.60 1.32
N LEU A 13 50.20 -24.88 0.22
CA LEU A 13 49.98 -24.17 -1.04
C LEU A 13 48.58 -24.45 -1.61
N TRP A 14 48.11 -25.69 -1.53
CA TRP A 14 46.75 -26.04 -1.94
C TRP A 14 45.68 -25.40 -1.07
N SER A 15 45.89 -25.27 0.25
CA SER A 15 44.96 -24.55 1.13
C SER A 15 44.94 -23.05 0.84
N LEU A 16 46.06 -22.46 0.40
CA LEU A 16 46.11 -21.08 -0.06
C LEU A 16 45.24 -20.86 -1.32
N VAL A 17 45.34 -21.76 -2.30
CA VAL A 17 44.51 -21.73 -3.52
C VAL A 17 43.03 -21.91 -3.18
N LEU A 18 42.71 -22.82 -2.26
CA LEU A 18 41.35 -23.04 -1.78
C LEU A 18 40.78 -21.80 -1.09
N GLY A 19 41.58 -21.12 -0.24
CA GLY A 19 41.20 -19.84 0.37
C GLY A 19 40.92 -18.74 -0.65
N ALA A 20 41.71 -18.66 -1.72
CA ALA A 20 41.46 -17.73 -2.82
C ALA A 20 40.16 -18.08 -3.58
N ALA A 21 39.89 -19.37 -3.82
CA ALA A 21 38.65 -19.82 -4.46
C ALA A 21 37.40 -19.50 -3.62
N LEU A 22 37.50 -19.64 -2.30
CA LEU A 22 36.45 -19.20 -1.38
C LEU A 22 36.24 -17.68 -1.40
N GLY A 23 37.32 -16.92 -1.64
CA GLY A 23 37.26 -15.48 -1.93
C GLY A 23 36.38 -15.15 -3.13
N VAL A 24 36.56 -15.88 -4.23
CA VAL A 24 35.72 -15.76 -5.44
C VAL A 24 34.26 -16.10 -5.12
N LEU A 25 34.03 -17.19 -4.39
CA LEU A 25 32.68 -17.63 -4.02
C LEU A 25 31.96 -16.58 -3.17
N TYR A 26 32.67 -15.96 -2.22
CA TYR A 26 32.15 -14.85 -1.42
C TYR A 26 31.71 -13.67 -2.29
N ASP A 27 32.50 -13.32 -3.31
CA ASP A 27 32.20 -12.21 -4.20
C ASP A 27 30.96 -12.46 -5.07
N VAL A 28 30.72 -13.71 -5.49
CA VAL A 28 29.49 -14.13 -6.20
C VAL A 28 28.25 -13.95 -5.30
N ILE A 29 28.33 -14.42 -4.05
CA ILE A 29 27.25 -14.26 -3.07
C ILE A 29 27.01 -12.77 -2.77
N ARG A 30 28.08 -11.97 -2.68
CA ARG A 30 28.00 -10.52 -2.50
C ARG A 30 27.34 -9.81 -3.69
N ALA A 31 27.61 -10.25 -4.92
CA ALA A 31 26.95 -9.73 -6.11
C ALA A 31 25.44 -10.09 -6.12
N ALA A 32 25.10 -11.33 -5.77
CA ALA A 32 23.71 -11.77 -5.62
C ALA A 32 22.94 -10.95 -4.57
N ARG A 33 23.58 -10.61 -3.43
CA ARG A 33 23.00 -9.74 -2.39
C ARG A 33 22.63 -8.34 -2.90
N MET A 34 23.43 -7.75 -3.80
CA MET A 34 23.13 -6.43 -4.36
C MET A 34 21.89 -6.43 -5.26
N VAL A 35 21.66 -7.53 -5.99
CA VAL A 35 20.49 -7.68 -6.88
C VAL A 35 19.21 -7.83 -6.05
N LEU A 36 19.27 -8.63 -4.99
CA LEU A 36 18.08 -9.02 -4.23
C LEU A 36 17.58 -7.96 -3.24
N ARG A 37 18.27 -6.82 -3.07
CA ARG A 37 17.93 -5.81 -2.02
C ARG A 37 17.65 -6.48 -0.67
N ALA A 38 18.46 -7.48 -0.37
CA ALA A 38 18.37 -8.33 0.80
C ALA A 38 18.30 -7.48 2.08
N GLY A 39 17.17 -7.54 2.80
CA GLY A 39 17.06 -6.98 4.14
C GLY A 39 18.02 -7.66 5.12
N LYS A 40 18.13 -7.14 6.35
CA LYS A 40 19.07 -7.65 7.39
C LYS A 40 19.02 -9.17 7.57
N ILE A 41 17.83 -9.78 7.47
CA ILE A 41 17.62 -11.24 7.59
C ILE A 41 18.26 -12.01 6.43
N HIS A 42 18.16 -11.53 5.19
CA HIS A 42 18.77 -12.18 4.04
C HIS A 42 20.29 -12.15 4.10
N VAL A 43 20.87 -11.08 4.67
CA VAL A 43 22.32 -10.99 4.93
C VAL A 43 22.72 -12.10 5.91
N LEU A 44 21.99 -12.24 7.01
CA LEU A 44 22.25 -13.26 8.02
C LEU A 44 22.14 -14.68 7.43
N ILE A 45 21.09 -14.97 6.67
CA ILE A 45 20.92 -16.28 6.01
C ILE A 45 22.07 -16.55 5.04
N SER A 46 22.47 -15.55 4.24
CA SER A 46 23.58 -15.70 3.29
C SER A 46 24.91 -15.96 3.99
N ASP A 47 25.16 -15.31 5.12
CA ASP A 47 26.39 -15.52 5.89
C ASP A 47 26.40 -16.92 6.55
N ILE A 48 25.27 -17.40 7.06
CA ILE A 48 25.13 -18.78 7.57
C ILE A 48 25.37 -19.81 6.46
N VAL A 49 24.75 -19.61 5.28
CA VAL A 49 24.95 -20.50 4.13
C VAL A 49 26.40 -20.46 3.66
N PHE A 50 27.03 -19.29 3.63
CA PHE A 50 28.44 -19.16 3.27
C PHE A 50 29.35 -19.91 4.25
N PHE A 51 29.15 -19.75 5.56
CA PHE A 51 29.94 -20.50 6.56
C PHE A 51 29.70 -22.00 6.45
N ALA A 52 28.47 -22.45 6.19
CA ALA A 52 28.17 -23.86 5.98
C ALA A 52 28.90 -24.42 4.73
N VAL A 53 28.87 -23.68 3.62
CA VAL A 53 29.56 -24.08 2.38
C VAL A 53 31.08 -24.08 2.57
N CYS A 54 31.62 -23.07 3.25
CA CYS A 54 33.03 -23.01 3.63
C CYS A 54 33.42 -24.25 4.44
N GLY A 55 32.68 -24.55 5.51
CA GLY A 55 32.92 -25.73 6.34
C GLY A 55 32.85 -27.04 5.56
N VAL A 56 31.89 -27.18 4.64
CA VAL A 56 31.77 -28.37 3.77
C VAL A 56 32.96 -28.47 2.82
N ILE A 57 33.35 -27.39 2.15
CA ILE A 57 34.49 -27.37 1.23
C ILE A 57 35.80 -27.69 1.97
N THR A 58 36.05 -27.06 3.12
CA THR A 58 37.23 -27.32 3.95
C THR A 58 37.22 -28.76 4.49
N SER A 59 36.06 -29.30 4.87
CA SER A 59 35.93 -30.69 5.31
C SER A 59 36.18 -31.68 4.18
N LEU A 60 35.58 -31.48 3.01
CA LEU A 60 35.79 -32.29 1.83
C LEU A 60 37.26 -32.25 1.36
N PHE A 61 37.90 -31.10 1.47
CA PHE A 61 39.34 -30.98 1.20
C PHE A 61 40.20 -31.69 2.25
N SER A 62 39.76 -31.77 3.52
CA SER A 62 40.50 -32.46 4.59
C SER A 62 40.41 -33.99 4.53
N LEU A 63 39.34 -34.54 3.94
CA LEU A 63 39.07 -35.99 3.86
C LEU A 63 40.19 -36.81 3.18
N PRO A 64 40.71 -36.44 2.00
CA PRO A 64 41.73 -37.23 1.29
C PRO A 64 43.09 -37.23 1.98
N PHE A 65 43.39 -36.20 2.79
CA PHE A 65 44.74 -35.95 3.28
C PHE A 65 44.94 -36.31 4.75
N ASN A 66 43.91 -36.24 5.60
CA ASN A 66 44.05 -36.47 7.05
C ASN A 66 42.90 -37.26 7.67
N LYS A 67 42.14 -38.07 6.90
CA LYS A 67 40.94 -38.79 7.41
C LYS A 67 39.91 -37.85 8.08
N GLY A 68 39.90 -36.57 7.72
CA GLY A 68 38.99 -35.57 8.28
C GLY A 68 39.57 -34.70 9.42
N ASP A 69 40.79 -34.94 9.91
CA ASP A 69 41.40 -34.06 10.92
C ASP A 69 41.83 -32.72 10.33
N VAL A 70 41.03 -31.68 10.61
CA VAL A 70 41.30 -30.31 10.18
C VAL A 70 42.45 -29.74 11.01
N ARG A 71 43.66 -29.77 10.46
CA ARG A 71 44.83 -29.18 11.12
C ARG A 71 44.81 -27.65 11.01
N ALA A 72 45.19 -26.98 12.09
CA ALA A 72 45.17 -25.51 12.19
C ALA A 72 45.94 -24.79 11.07
N PHE A 73 47.00 -25.40 10.51
CA PHE A 73 47.74 -24.80 9.40
C PHE A 73 46.97 -24.76 8.07
N ILE A 74 45.99 -25.66 7.85
CA ILE A 74 45.14 -25.65 6.66
C ILE A 74 44.19 -24.45 6.74
N LEU A 75 43.54 -24.28 7.89
CA LEU A 75 42.68 -23.13 8.18
C LEU A 75 43.46 -21.81 8.08
N PHE A 76 44.70 -21.80 8.56
CA PHE A 76 45.57 -20.63 8.45
C PHE A 76 45.91 -20.32 6.98
N GLY A 77 46.28 -21.32 6.18
CA GLY A 77 46.53 -21.13 4.75
C GLY A 77 45.29 -20.68 3.98
N GLU A 78 44.11 -21.21 4.32
CA GLU A 78 42.83 -20.78 3.74
C GLU A 78 42.52 -19.31 4.08
N ALA A 79 42.71 -18.91 5.35
CA ALA A 79 42.52 -17.52 5.79
C ALA A 79 43.50 -16.56 5.10
N VAL A 80 44.78 -16.95 4.99
CA VAL A 80 45.80 -16.15 4.31
C VAL A 80 45.51 -16.05 2.81
N GLY A 81 45.08 -17.15 2.17
CA GLY A 81 44.71 -17.17 0.75
C GLY A 81 43.49 -16.31 0.45
N PHE A 82 42.47 -16.36 1.30
CA PHE A 82 41.30 -15.49 1.23
C PHE A 82 41.68 -14.01 1.40
N LEU A 83 42.56 -13.70 2.37
CA LEU A 83 43.00 -12.34 2.60
C LEU A 83 43.84 -11.80 1.43
N ALA A 84 44.76 -12.61 0.90
CA ALA A 84 45.55 -12.29 -0.27
C ALA A 84 44.67 -12.02 -1.50
N TYR A 85 43.62 -12.83 -1.72
CA TYR A 85 42.60 -12.58 -2.74
C TYR A 85 41.92 -11.23 -2.53
N ARG A 86 41.44 -10.95 -1.32
CA ARG A 86 40.75 -9.70 -0.96
C ARG A 86 41.61 -8.45 -1.14
N LEU A 87 42.89 -8.53 -0.78
CA LEU A 87 43.83 -7.42 -0.93
C LEU A 87 44.17 -7.16 -2.40
N THR A 88 44.38 -8.21 -3.18
CA THR A 88 44.75 -8.10 -4.61
C THR A 88 43.58 -7.61 -5.46
N LEU A 89 42.36 -8.11 -5.21
CA LEU A 89 41.19 -7.82 -6.04
C LEU A 89 40.28 -6.73 -5.46
N GLY A 90 40.57 -6.19 -4.28
CA GLY A 90 39.73 -5.15 -3.65
C GLY A 90 39.47 -3.93 -4.55
N SER A 91 40.45 -3.54 -5.38
CA SER A 91 40.35 -2.41 -6.31
C SER A 91 39.49 -2.72 -7.56
N VAL A 92 39.62 -3.94 -8.11
CA VAL A 92 38.84 -4.41 -9.26
C VAL A 92 37.39 -4.66 -8.85
N MET A 93 37.19 -5.32 -7.72
CA MET A 93 35.88 -5.68 -7.23
C MET A 93 35.04 -4.46 -6.85
N GLY A 94 35.65 -3.40 -6.31
CA GLY A 94 34.95 -2.12 -6.09
C GLY A 94 34.29 -1.57 -7.37
N LYS A 95 34.99 -1.64 -8.51
CA LYS A 95 34.46 -1.20 -9.82
C LYS A 95 33.37 -2.13 -10.33
N VAL A 96 33.56 -3.45 -10.21
CA VAL A 96 32.55 -4.45 -10.61
C VAL A 96 31.27 -4.30 -9.79
N TYR A 97 31.39 -4.05 -8.49
CA TYR A 97 30.26 -3.77 -7.61
C TYR A 97 29.54 -2.48 -7.97
N ALA A 98 30.28 -1.39 -8.22
CA ALA A 98 29.68 -0.13 -8.64
C ALA A 98 28.92 -0.26 -9.98
N PHE A 99 29.50 -0.98 -10.94
CA PHE A 99 28.87 -1.24 -12.24
C PHE A 99 27.61 -2.09 -12.11
N SER A 100 27.69 -3.19 -11.35
CA SER A 100 26.55 -4.07 -11.07
C SER A 100 25.44 -3.31 -10.35
N ALA A 101 25.77 -2.56 -9.31
CA ALA A 101 24.81 -1.73 -8.57
C ALA A 101 24.15 -0.66 -9.47
N LYS A 102 24.89 -0.05 -10.41
CA LYS A 102 24.36 0.92 -11.37
C LYS A 102 23.36 0.26 -12.33
N LYS A 103 23.68 -0.92 -12.87
CA LYS A 103 22.76 -1.69 -13.73
C LYS A 103 21.49 -2.08 -12.98
N ILE A 104 21.63 -2.63 -11.78
CA ILE A 104 20.50 -3.03 -10.93
C ILE A 104 19.62 -1.81 -10.62
N ARG A 105 20.23 -0.69 -10.22
CA ARG A 105 19.49 0.56 -9.93
C ARG A 105 18.74 1.06 -11.15
N SER A 106 19.36 1.03 -12.33
CA SER A 106 18.69 1.44 -13.58
C SER A 106 17.50 0.54 -13.90
N PHE A 107 17.65 -0.79 -13.74
CA PHE A 107 16.58 -1.74 -13.97
C PHE A 107 15.40 -1.53 -13.00
N VAL A 108 15.69 -1.39 -11.71
CA VAL A 108 14.71 -1.06 -10.68
C VAL A 108 13.97 0.24 -10.98
N GLN A 109 14.69 1.29 -11.40
CA GLN A 109 14.08 2.57 -11.75
C GLN A 109 13.15 2.45 -12.95
N LYS A 110 13.50 1.63 -13.96
CA LYS A 110 12.62 1.34 -15.09
C LYS A 110 11.32 0.67 -14.63
N ILE A 111 11.42 -0.39 -13.82
CA ILE A 111 10.24 -1.08 -13.26
C ILE A 111 9.37 -0.11 -12.46
N ARG A 112 9.99 0.68 -11.56
CA ARG A 112 9.25 1.66 -10.77
C ARG A 112 8.54 2.69 -11.65
N LYS A 113 9.16 3.18 -12.71
CA LYS A 113 8.51 4.11 -13.66
C LYS A 113 7.31 3.46 -14.34
N ILE A 114 7.45 2.22 -14.82
CA ILE A 114 6.33 1.48 -15.44
C ILE A 114 5.18 1.34 -14.44
N LEU A 115 5.49 0.94 -13.20
CA LEU A 115 4.49 0.79 -12.15
C LEU A 115 3.82 2.13 -11.80
N GLN A 116 4.57 3.23 -11.73
CA GLN A 116 4.03 4.56 -11.50
C GLN A 116 3.12 5.03 -12.65
N ILE A 117 3.51 4.76 -13.89
CA ILE A 117 2.68 5.07 -15.06
C ILE A 117 1.36 4.29 -14.95
N PHE A 118 1.44 2.97 -14.76
CA PHE A 118 0.27 2.11 -14.61
C PHE A 118 -0.64 2.56 -13.47
N PHE A 119 -0.07 2.83 -12.29
CA PHE A 119 -0.83 3.26 -11.11
C PHE A 119 -1.47 4.64 -11.31
N ASN A 120 -0.77 5.60 -11.93
CA ASN A 120 -1.34 6.90 -12.24
C ASN A 120 -2.50 6.81 -13.24
N TYR A 121 -2.41 5.93 -14.24
CA TYR A 121 -3.53 5.66 -15.15
C TYR A 121 -4.70 5.02 -14.40
N LEU A 122 -4.43 4.01 -13.56
CA LEU A 122 -5.45 3.32 -12.77
C LEU A 122 -6.20 4.29 -11.84
N LEU A 123 -5.46 5.12 -11.10
CA LEU A 123 -6.03 6.11 -10.19
C LEU A 123 -6.87 7.15 -10.94
N LYS A 124 -6.43 7.62 -12.12
CA LYS A 124 -7.22 8.54 -12.95
C LYS A 124 -8.54 7.90 -13.40
N SER A 125 -8.51 6.65 -13.83
CA SER A 125 -9.72 5.92 -14.22
C SER A 125 -10.70 5.78 -13.05
N ILE A 126 -10.21 5.42 -11.86
CA ILE A 126 -11.05 5.32 -10.66
C ILE A 126 -11.62 6.69 -10.27
N ALA A 127 -10.80 7.75 -10.30
CA ALA A 127 -11.24 9.10 -9.99
C ALA A 127 -12.33 9.60 -10.97
N TYR A 128 -12.20 9.28 -12.26
CA TYR A 128 -13.21 9.60 -13.27
C TYR A 128 -14.54 8.88 -12.99
N LEU A 129 -14.50 7.60 -12.61
CA LEU A 129 -15.69 6.85 -12.21
C LEU A 129 -16.36 7.45 -10.98
N LEU A 130 -15.58 7.79 -9.95
CA LEU A 130 -16.08 8.42 -8.72
C LEU A 130 -16.72 9.79 -9.01
N TYR A 131 -16.15 10.58 -9.91
CA TYR A 131 -16.72 11.84 -10.36
C TYR A 131 -18.12 11.64 -10.98
N ASN A 132 -18.25 10.67 -11.91
CA ASN A 132 -19.54 10.37 -12.55
C ASN A 132 -20.59 9.89 -11.53
N VAL A 133 -20.18 9.06 -10.57
CA VAL A 133 -21.06 8.62 -9.47
C VAL A 133 -21.49 9.81 -8.61
N GLY A 134 -20.57 10.71 -8.28
CA GLY A 134 -20.86 11.94 -7.52
C GLY A 134 -21.91 12.81 -8.20
N VAL A 135 -21.83 12.98 -9.52
CA VAL A 135 -22.83 13.73 -10.32
C VAL A 135 -24.20 13.06 -10.26
N ILE A 136 -24.27 11.72 -10.30
CA ILE A 136 -25.54 10.97 -10.19
C ILE A 136 -26.15 11.16 -8.79
N ILE A 137 -25.33 11.04 -7.75
CA ILE A 137 -25.76 11.24 -6.35
C ILE A 137 -26.32 12.64 -6.15
N ASP A 138 -25.63 13.66 -6.68
CA ASP A 138 -26.06 15.05 -6.58
C ASP A 138 -27.42 15.29 -7.29
N LYS A 139 -27.61 14.72 -8.49
CA LYS A 139 -28.93 14.75 -9.17
C LYS A 139 -30.02 14.10 -8.31
N LEU A 140 -29.73 12.96 -7.69
CA LEU A 140 -30.67 12.25 -6.83
C LEU A 140 -31.03 13.08 -5.59
N HIS A 141 -30.04 13.74 -4.98
CA HIS A 141 -30.24 14.61 -3.82
C HIS A 141 -31.11 15.82 -4.16
N ARG A 142 -30.88 16.47 -5.32
CA ARG A 142 -31.73 17.57 -5.80
C ARG A 142 -33.16 17.11 -6.06
N TYR A 143 -33.36 15.96 -6.71
CA TYR A 143 -34.70 15.39 -6.95
C TYR A 143 -35.44 15.08 -5.64
N ALA A 144 -34.74 14.49 -4.66
CA ALA A 144 -35.32 14.23 -3.34
C ALA A 144 -35.68 15.52 -2.59
N ALA A 145 -34.83 16.55 -2.66
CA ALA A 145 -35.07 17.85 -2.05
C ALA A 145 -36.29 18.56 -2.67
N GLU A 146 -36.38 18.57 -4.01
CA GLU A 146 -37.50 19.16 -4.74
C GLU A 146 -38.82 18.45 -4.43
N LYS A 147 -38.82 17.11 -4.42
CA LYS A 147 -39.99 16.30 -4.06
C LYS A 147 -40.49 16.61 -2.65
N LYS A 148 -39.57 16.80 -1.70
CA LYS A 148 -39.90 17.20 -0.32
C LYS A 148 -40.51 18.59 -0.26
N GLN A 149 -39.99 19.55 -1.03
CA GLN A 149 -40.51 20.92 -1.09
C GLN A 149 -41.90 20.97 -1.72
N ASN A 150 -42.12 20.27 -2.84
CA ASN A 150 -43.42 20.19 -3.50
C ASN A 150 -44.49 19.59 -2.60
N HIS A 151 -44.18 18.50 -1.87
CA HIS A 151 -45.12 17.96 -0.88
C HIS A 151 -45.44 18.94 0.25
N ARG A 152 -44.47 19.71 0.75
CA ARG A 152 -44.72 20.75 1.76
C ARG A 152 -45.61 21.88 1.20
N ALA A 153 -45.33 22.33 -0.03
CA ALA A 153 -46.13 23.34 -0.71
C ALA A 153 -47.57 22.87 -0.96
N GLU A 154 -47.76 21.62 -1.39
CA GLU A 154 -49.09 21.02 -1.55
C GLU A 154 -49.84 20.92 -0.23
N ARG A 155 -49.19 20.49 0.86
CA ARG A 155 -49.81 20.46 2.20
C ARG A 155 -50.28 21.86 2.62
N SER A 156 -49.46 22.89 2.42
CA SER A 156 -49.82 24.28 2.72
C SER A 156 -50.99 24.77 1.86
N LYS A 157 -51.00 24.46 0.55
CA LYS A 157 -52.12 24.77 -0.34
C LYS A 157 -53.41 24.07 0.12
N ARG A 158 -53.34 22.80 0.50
CA ARG A 158 -54.49 22.04 1.04
C ARG A 158 -55.02 22.67 2.34
N GLN A 159 -54.13 23.09 3.24
CA GLN A 159 -54.51 23.79 4.47
C GLN A 159 -55.19 25.14 4.18
N ARG A 160 -54.63 25.96 3.28
CA ARG A 160 -55.25 27.22 2.86
C ARG A 160 -56.63 27.03 2.24
N ARG A 161 -56.81 25.99 1.41
CA ARG A 161 -58.12 25.64 0.83
C ARG A 161 -59.14 25.26 1.90
N ARG A 162 -58.74 24.47 2.92
CA ARG A 162 -59.60 24.14 4.07
C ARG A 162 -59.98 25.41 4.85
N TYR A 163 -58.99 26.22 5.22
CA TYR A 163 -59.22 27.48 5.93
C TYR A 163 -60.17 28.44 5.19
N ASN A 164 -59.95 28.65 3.88
CA ASN A 164 -60.85 29.50 3.08
C ASN A 164 -62.27 28.94 2.98
N LYS A 165 -62.42 27.61 2.89
CA LYS A 165 -63.73 26.95 2.88
C LYS A 165 -64.46 27.17 4.21
N ASP A 166 -63.77 26.98 5.33
CA ASP A 166 -64.35 27.18 6.67
C ASP A 166 -64.75 28.63 6.87
N LYS A 167 -63.88 29.58 6.49
CA LYS A 167 -64.15 31.03 6.54
C LYS A 167 -65.37 31.44 5.70
N TYR A 168 -65.54 30.85 4.51
CA TYR A 168 -66.72 31.09 3.67
C TYR A 168 -68.02 30.62 4.35
N HIS A 169 -68.01 29.41 4.93
CA HIS A 169 -69.17 28.88 5.65
C HIS A 169 -69.49 29.70 6.91
N GLU A 170 -68.48 30.19 7.61
CA GLU A 170 -68.63 31.10 8.75
C GLU A 170 -69.28 32.42 8.34
N GLN A 171 -68.76 33.08 7.28
CA GLN A 171 -69.34 34.31 6.75
C GLN A 171 -70.80 34.12 6.32
N LYS A 172 -71.12 32.98 5.68
CA LYS A 172 -72.48 32.63 5.27
C LYS A 172 -73.41 32.45 6.48
N ARG A 173 -72.95 31.78 7.56
CA ARG A 173 -73.69 31.70 8.84
C ARG A 173 -73.91 33.09 9.43
N ASN A 174 -72.86 33.91 9.55
CA ASN A 174 -72.95 35.24 10.15
C ASN A 174 -73.91 36.16 9.40
N LYS A 175 -73.88 36.17 8.06
CA LYS A 175 -74.88 36.90 7.25
C LYS A 175 -76.30 36.43 7.57
N LYS A 176 -76.55 35.11 7.57
CA LYS A 176 -77.88 34.55 7.87
C LYS A 176 -78.36 34.93 9.28
N THR A 177 -77.46 34.91 10.27
CA THR A 177 -77.75 35.34 11.64
C THR A 177 -78.09 36.84 11.70
N ALA A 178 -77.31 37.69 11.03
CA ALA A 178 -77.54 39.13 10.96
C ALA A 178 -78.90 39.47 10.33
N TYR A 179 -79.30 38.78 9.25
CA TYR A 179 -80.63 38.92 8.65
C TYR A 179 -81.74 38.52 9.63
N ARG A 180 -81.60 37.39 10.35
CA ARG A 180 -82.57 36.95 11.38
C ARG A 180 -82.70 37.96 12.52
N VAL A 181 -81.58 38.52 13.00
CA VAL A 181 -81.58 39.54 14.05
C VAL A 181 -82.26 40.82 13.55
N LYS A 182 -81.88 41.33 12.37
CA LYS A 182 -82.53 42.53 11.78
C LYS A 182 -84.04 42.33 11.59
N ALA A 183 -84.48 41.15 11.15
CA ALA A 183 -85.90 40.83 11.00
C ALA A 183 -86.61 40.83 12.37
N LYS A 184 -86.04 40.20 13.40
CA LYS A 184 -86.59 40.23 14.77
C LYS A 184 -86.65 41.65 15.35
N THR A 185 -85.61 42.46 15.16
CA THR A 185 -85.59 43.85 15.63
C THR A 185 -86.64 44.70 14.93
N ARG A 186 -86.83 44.53 13.61
CA ARG A 186 -87.93 45.18 12.86
C ARG A 186 -89.29 44.75 13.39
N GLN A 187 -89.50 43.47 13.67
CA GLN A 187 -90.74 42.97 14.27
C GLN A 187 -91.00 43.58 15.66
N ARG A 188 -89.97 43.64 16.52
CA ARG A 188 -90.06 44.27 17.85
C ARG A 188 -90.38 45.77 17.79
N ARG A 189 -89.75 46.53 16.87
CA ARG A 189 -90.07 47.96 16.67
C ARG A 189 -91.52 48.16 16.21
N ARG A 190 -91.97 47.38 15.22
CA ARG A 190 -93.37 47.41 14.76
C ARG A 190 -94.37 47.00 15.84
N ALA A 191 -93.98 46.15 16.79
CA ALA A 191 -94.81 45.80 17.93
C ALA A 191 -94.87 46.94 18.98
N ALA A 192 -93.75 47.63 19.22
CA ALA A 192 -93.67 48.78 20.12
C ALA A 192 -94.37 50.04 19.58
N GLU A 193 -94.51 50.18 18.25
CA GLU A 193 -95.27 51.28 17.61
C GLU A 193 -96.80 51.06 17.62
N ARG A 194 -97.27 49.87 18.03
CA ARG A 194 -98.71 49.48 18.02
C ARG A 194 -99.32 49.31 19.40
N GLY A 195 -98.52 49.45 20.47
CA GLY A 195 -98.98 49.48 21.86
C GLY A 195 -98.74 50.87 22.42
#